data_AF-H6QCQ3-F1
#
_entry.id   AF-H6QCQ3-F1
#
_cell.length_a   1.000
_cell.length_b   1.000
_cell.length_c   1.000
_cell.angle_alpha   90.00
_cell.angle_beta   90.00
_cell.angle_gamma   90.00
#
_symmetry.space_group_name_H-M   'P 1'
#
loop_
_entity.id
_entity.type
_entity.pdbx_description
1 polymer ?
#
loop_
_entity_poly.entity_id
_entity_poly.type
_entity_poly.pdbx_seq_one_letter_code
_entity_poly.pdbx_strand_id
1 'polypeptide(L)'
;MRILHALQLQAQALIDMAQRAASLLGEPAQTYMEAGEALRRHGVLDPQDLTLYRSVVGFRNVVVHGYVSLDTAKVEEVLRKRLYRRILELAEKINAHLPDP
;
A
#
# COMPACT_ATOMS: atom_id res chain seq x y z
N MET A 1 19.45 5.03 -2.54
CA MET A 1 18.97 4.66 -3.90
C MET A 1 18.39 3.24 -3.96
N ARG A 2 19.18 2.15 -3.85
CA ARG A 2 18.67 0.77 -4.03
C ARG A 2 17.57 0.33 -3.06
N ILE A 3 17.72 0.62 -1.77
CA ILE A 3 16.72 0.25 -0.74
C ILE A 3 15.42 1.04 -0.92
N LEU A 4 15.52 2.33 -1.24
CA LEU A 4 14.35 3.15 -1.51
C LEU A 4 13.55 2.63 -2.71
N HIS A 5 14.25 2.19 -3.76
CA HIS A 5 13.63 1.52 -4.89
C HIS A 5 12.94 0.21 -4.49
N ALA A 6 13.55 -0.59 -3.60
CA ALA A 6 12.90 -1.80 -3.08
C ALA A 6 11.62 -1.49 -2.28
N LEU A 7 11.64 -0.46 -1.42
CA LEU A 7 10.45 0.00 -0.69
C LEU A 7 9.36 0.53 -1.63
N GLN A 8 9.76 1.25 -2.69
CA GLN A 8 8.84 1.73 -3.72
C GLN A 8 8.17 0.56 -4.45
N LEU A 9 8.93 -0.46 -4.85
CA LEU A 9 8.39 -1.66 -5.50
C LEU A 9 7.42 -2.41 -4.59
N GLN A 10 7.74 -2.52 -3.30
CA GLN A 10 6.86 -3.15 -2.32
C GLN A 10 5.54 -2.38 -2.16
N ALA A 11 5.62 -1.04 -2.07
CA ALA A 11 4.45 -0.18 -2.02
C ALA A 11 3.59 -0.31 -3.29
N GLN A 12 4.22 -0.33 -4.46
CA GLN A 12 3.53 -0.50 -5.74
C GLN A 12 2.81 -1.85 -5.81
N ALA A 13 3.47 -2.94 -5.42
CA ALA A 13 2.87 -4.27 -5.40
C ALA A 13 1.61 -4.33 -4.53
N LEU A 14 1.64 -3.74 -3.32
CA LEU A 14 0.46 -3.67 -2.45
C LEU A 14 -0.69 -2.87 -3.10
N ILE A 15 -0.37 -1.74 -3.74
CA ILE A 15 -1.37 -0.91 -4.42
C ILE A 15 -2.03 -1.67 -5.58
N ASP A 16 -1.24 -2.37 -6.40
CA ASP A 16 -1.74 -3.17 -7.52
C ASP A 16 -2.61 -4.32 -7.01
N MET A 17 -2.21 -4.98 -5.93
CA MET A 17 -3.03 -5.98 -5.25
C MET A 17 -4.37 -5.39 -4.79
N ALA A 18 -4.35 -4.19 -4.19
CA ALA A 18 -5.57 -3.55 -3.71
C ALA A 18 -6.53 -3.16 -4.85
N GLN A 19 -6.00 -2.65 -5.96
CA GLN A 19 -6.80 -2.34 -7.14
C GLN A 19 -7.43 -3.60 -7.76
N ARG A 20 -6.63 -4.67 -7.90
CA ARG A 20 -7.13 -5.96 -8.40
C ARG A 20 -8.20 -6.52 -7.46
N ALA A 21 -7.97 -6.47 -6.16
CA ALA A 21 -8.91 -6.91 -5.14
C ALA A 21 -10.25 -6.15 -5.23
N ALA A 22 -10.20 -4.82 -5.31
CA ALA A 22 -11.39 -3.98 -5.47
C ALA A 22 -12.17 -4.35 -6.74
N SER A 23 -11.46 -4.57 -7.86
CA SER A 23 -12.08 -5.04 -9.11
C SER A 23 -12.74 -6.41 -8.97
N LEU A 24 -12.11 -7.37 -8.29
CA LEU A 24 -12.65 -8.73 -8.08
C LEU A 24 -13.88 -8.72 -7.15
N LEU A 25 -13.97 -7.74 -6.25
CA LEU A 25 -15.12 -7.54 -5.37
C LEU A 25 -16.27 -6.78 -6.04
N GLY A 26 -16.13 -6.41 -7.32
CA GLY A 26 -17.15 -5.72 -8.10
C GLY A 26 -17.14 -4.19 -7.97
N GLU A 27 -16.11 -3.61 -7.36
CA GLU A 27 -15.95 -2.16 -7.18
C GLU A 27 -14.60 -1.68 -7.74
N PRO A 28 -14.42 -1.63 -9.07
CA PRO A 28 -13.17 -1.18 -9.68
C PRO A 28 -12.89 0.28 -9.34
N ALA A 29 -11.71 0.54 -8.78
CA ALA A 29 -11.28 1.87 -8.36
C ALA A 29 -10.55 2.63 -9.47
N GLN A 30 -10.83 3.93 -9.60
CA GLN A 30 -10.17 4.82 -10.58
C GLN A 30 -8.86 5.39 -10.02
N THR A 31 -8.74 5.48 -8.70
CA THR A 31 -7.54 5.95 -8.02
C THR A 31 -7.01 4.92 -7.02
N TYR A 32 -5.73 5.03 -6.66
CA TYR A 32 -5.14 4.16 -5.64
C TYR A 32 -5.83 4.33 -4.29
N MET A 33 -6.25 5.55 -3.95
CA MET A 33 -6.95 5.83 -2.68
C MET A 33 -8.33 5.17 -2.66
N GLU A 34 -9.08 5.28 -3.76
CA GLU A 34 -10.39 4.64 -3.90
C GLU A 34 -10.33 3.12 -3.74
N ALA A 35 -9.24 2.47 -4.19
CA ALA A 35 -9.07 1.03 -4.00
C ALA A 35 -9.07 0.66 -2.51
N GLY A 36 -8.37 1.43 -1.67
CA GLY A 36 -8.40 1.23 -0.22
C GLY A 36 -9.79 1.44 0.37
N GLU A 37 -10.52 2.47 -0.09
CA GLU A 37 -11.89 2.72 0.36
C GLU A 37 -12.85 1.59 -0.02
N ALA A 38 -12.73 1.06 -1.23
CA ALA A 38 -13.51 -0.07 -1.70
C ALA A 38 -13.24 -1.30 -0.81
N LEU A 39 -11.97 -1.64 -0.59
CA LEU A 39 -11.61 -2.75 0.30
C LEU A 39 -12.12 -2.57 1.72
N ARG A 40 -12.11 -1.33 2.25
CA ARG A 40 -12.77 -1.04 3.52
C ARG A 40 -14.25 -1.33 3.42
N ARG A 41 -14.97 -0.78 2.43
CA ARG A 41 -16.43 -0.98 2.25
C ARG A 41 -16.80 -2.46 2.27
N HIS A 42 -16.03 -3.29 1.59
CA HIS A 42 -16.18 -4.74 1.55
C HIS A 42 -15.70 -5.50 2.80
N GLY A 43 -15.19 -4.81 3.83
CA GLY A 43 -14.78 -5.41 5.10
C GLY A 43 -13.38 -6.04 5.10
N VAL A 44 -12.64 -5.92 4.00
CA VAL A 44 -11.27 -6.45 3.88
C VAL A 44 -10.28 -5.63 4.70
N LEU A 45 -10.46 -4.30 4.72
CA LEU A 45 -9.64 -3.38 5.51
C LEU A 45 -10.43 -2.80 6.68
N ASP A 46 -9.82 -2.77 7.86
CA ASP A 46 -10.32 -2.00 8.99
C ASP A 46 -9.83 -0.52 8.91
N PRO A 47 -10.28 0.38 9.81
CA PRO A 47 -9.86 1.78 9.77
C PRO A 47 -8.35 2.01 9.94
N GLN A 48 -7.65 1.13 10.67
CA GLN A 48 -6.21 1.24 10.88
C GLN A 48 -5.46 0.78 9.64
N ASP A 49 -5.91 -0.30 9.01
CA ASP A 49 -5.40 -0.76 7.72
C ASP A 49 -5.55 0.29 6.65
N LEU A 50 -6.72 0.93 6.56
CA LEU A 50 -6.97 1.97 5.57
C LEU A 50 -6.02 3.16 5.78
N THR A 51 -5.77 3.53 7.03
CA THR A 51 -4.81 4.60 7.36
C THR A 51 -3.38 4.22 6.95
N LEU A 52 -2.97 2.97 7.19
CA LEU A 52 -1.68 2.45 6.73
C LEU A 52 -1.59 2.46 5.21
N TYR A 53 -2.61 1.93 4.53
CA TYR A 53 -2.70 1.87 3.08
C TYR A 53 -2.58 3.26 2.44
N ARG A 54 -3.33 4.25 2.93
CA ARG A 54 -3.24 5.64 2.48
C ARG A 54 -1.83 6.22 2.66
N SER A 55 -1.15 5.86 3.77
CA SER A 55 0.24 6.26 4.01
C SER A 55 1.20 5.62 3.00
N VAL A 56 0.96 4.37 2.60
CA VAL A 56 1.74 3.67 1.57
C VAL A 56 1.54 4.31 0.18
N VAL A 57 0.30 4.64 -0.19
CA VAL A 57 0.01 5.38 -1.44
C VAL A 57 0.73 6.73 -1.45
N GLY A 58 0.66 7.48 -0.35
CA GLY A 58 1.36 8.75 -0.20
C GLY A 58 2.87 8.61 -0.33
N PHE A 59 3.46 7.65 0.37
CA PHE A 59 4.90 7.34 0.28
C PHE A 59 5.31 7.04 -1.17
N ARG A 60 4.59 6.15 -1.85
CA ARG A 60 4.87 5.79 -3.25
C ARG A 60 4.82 7.01 -4.17
N ASN A 61 3.85 7.91 -3.98
CA ASN A 61 3.74 9.13 -4.78
C ASN A 61 4.90 10.09 -4.54
N VAL A 62 5.30 10.30 -3.28
CA VAL A 62 6.45 11.17 -2.95
C VAL A 62 7.74 10.60 -3.55
N VAL A 63 7.97 9.29 -3.42
CA VAL A 63 9.17 8.65 -3.96
C VAL A 63 9.23 8.77 -5.47
N VAL A 64 8.14 8.53 -6.20
CA VAL A 64 8.13 8.59 -7.67
C VAL A 64 8.26 10.02 -8.21
N HIS A 65 7.62 11.01 -7.57
CA HIS A 65 7.54 12.37 -8.09
C HIS A 65 8.62 13.32 -7.55
N GLY A 66 9.28 12.99 -6.44
CA GLY A 66 10.04 13.99 -5.68
C GLY A 66 11.22 13.44 -4.90
N TYR A 67 12.09 12.65 -5.53
CA TYR A 67 13.35 12.20 -4.92
C TYR A 67 14.17 13.33 -4.24
N VAL A 68 14.00 14.59 -4.67
CA VAL A 68 14.63 15.79 -4.09
C VAL A 68 13.97 16.27 -2.78
N SER A 69 12.68 16.02 -2.57
CA SER A 69 11.93 16.41 -1.37
C SER A 69 11.74 15.26 -0.37
N LEU A 70 12.37 14.11 -0.63
CA LEU A 70 12.28 12.93 0.22
C LEU A 70 13.06 13.14 1.52
N ASP A 71 12.33 13.09 2.63
CA ASP A 71 12.90 13.12 3.98
C ASP A 71 13.60 11.79 4.29
N THR A 72 14.94 11.78 4.25
CA THR A 72 15.75 10.59 4.50
C THR A 72 15.62 10.08 5.94
N ALA A 73 15.33 10.95 6.91
CA ALA A 73 15.15 10.53 8.30
C ALA A 73 13.89 9.66 8.45
N LYS A 74 12.82 9.96 7.71
CA LYS A 74 11.61 9.10 7.67
C LYS A 74 11.91 7.73 7.05
N VAL A 75 12.73 7.69 6.00
CA VAL A 75 13.13 6.41 5.38
C VAL A 75 13.95 5.57 6.36
N GLU A 76 14.91 6.18 7.06
CA GLU A 76 15.68 5.52 8.11
C GLU A 76 14.79 5.00 9.23
N GLU A 77 13.78 5.76 9.64
CA GLU A 77 12.79 5.33 10.62
C GLU A 77 12.01 4.09 10.14
N VAL A 78 11.52 4.09 8.90
CA VAL A 78 10.83 2.94 8.30
C VAL A 78 11.71 1.70 8.34
N LEU A 79 13.00 1.83 8.03
CA LEU A 79 13.95 0.73 8.05
C LEU A 79 14.25 0.25 9.47
N ARG A 80 14.54 1.17 10.39
CA ARG A 80 14.87 0.88 11.79
C ARG A 80 13.71 0.23 12.53
N LYS A 81 12.50 0.77 12.36
CA LYS A 81 11.26 0.24 12.95
C LYS A 81 10.65 -0.92 12.16
N ARG A 82 11.25 -1.29 11.02
CA ARG A 82 10.80 -2.37 10.13
C ARG A 82 9.35 -2.22 9.67
N LEU A 83 8.89 -0.98 9.45
CA LEU A 83 7.50 -0.70 9.09
C LEU A 83 7.11 -1.29 7.72
N TYR A 84 8.08 -1.58 6.87
CA TYR A 84 7.90 -2.32 5.62
C TYR A 84 7.28 -3.71 5.81
N ARG A 85 7.37 -4.31 7.01
CA ARG A 85 6.71 -5.60 7.31
C ARG A 85 5.20 -5.49 7.38
N ARG A 86 4.70 -4.33 7.84
CA ARG A 86 3.26 -4.06 7.90
C ARG A 86 2.61 -4.03 6.52
N ILE A 87 3.39 -3.73 5.48
CA ILE A 87 2.93 -3.79 4.08
C ILE A 87 2.66 -5.25 3.68
N LEU A 88 3.50 -6.19 4.12
CA LEU A 88 3.30 -7.61 3.86
C LEU A 88 2.08 -8.15 4.63
N GLU A 89 1.94 -7.80 5.91
CA GLU A 89 0.76 -8.17 6.72
C GLU A 89 -0.54 -7.71 6.07
N LEU A 90 -0.54 -6.49 5.53
CA LEU A 90 -1.69 -5.93 4.82
C LEU A 90 -1.95 -6.66 3.48
N ALA A 91 -0.90 -7.03 2.75
CA ALA A 91 -1.00 -7.81 1.52
C ALA A 91 -1.58 -9.22 1.78
N GLU A 92 -1.13 -9.89 2.85
CA GLU A 92 -1.67 -11.19 3.28
C GLU A 92 -3.14 -11.08 3.65
N LYS A 93 -3.53 -10.01 4.37
CA LYS A 93 -4.93 -9.74 4.70
C LYS A 93 -5.78 -9.57 3.45
N ILE A 94 -5.32 -8.79 2.47
CA ILE A 94 -6.01 -8.64 1.18
C ILE A 94 -6.14 -10.00 0.49
N ASN A 95 -5.04 -10.75 0.39
CA ASN A 95 -5.03 -12.05 -0.30
C ASN A 95 -5.98 -13.07 0.34
N ALA A 96 -6.06 -13.13 1.67
CA ALA A 96 -6.94 -14.04 2.39
C ALA A 96 -8.44 -13.80 2.14
N HIS A 97 -8.82 -12.62 1.64
CA HIS A 97 -10.22 -12.26 1.33
C HIS A 97 -10.55 -12.41 -0.16
N LEU A 98 -9.58 -12.80 -0.99
CA LEU A 98 -9.78 -13.04 -2.41
C LEU A 98 -9.92 -14.55 -2.67
N PRO A 99 -10.76 -14.94 -3.65
CA PRO A 99 -10.76 -16.32 -4.12
C PRO A 99 -9.37 -16.68 -4.69
N ASP A 100 -8.99 -17.96 -4.53
CA ASP A 100 -7.76 -18.49 -5.15
C ASP A 100 -7.78 -18.23 -6.67
N PRO A 101 -6.61 -17.95 -7.27
CA PRO A 101 -6.49 -17.54 -8.67
C PRO A 101 -7.02 -18.56 -9.70
#